data_AF-A0AA35PVC2-F1
#
_entry.id   AF-A0AA35PVC2-F1
#
_cell.length_a   1.000
_cell.length_b   1.000
_cell.length_c   1.000
_cell.angle_alpha   90.00
_cell.angle_beta   90.00
_cell.angle_gamma   90.00
#
_symmetry.space_group_name_H-M   'P 1'
#
loop_
_entity.id
_entity.type
_entity.pdbx_description
1 polymer ?
#
loop_
_entity_poly.entity_id
_entity_poly.type
_entity_poly.pdbx_seq_one_letter_code
_entity_poly.pdbx_strand_id
1 'polypeptide(L)'
;MDPDISLLFQCPSPKGITEAQVVMEDAALEGPVRHQDLPGESVVKELFCSVLREIQDEVNLPLPTLSSPMLLGIARNETSAGRCSAEFYIRCSLSSEQVRHHYAIGGPEAQESTSIIFVDREDVLTMEQSGDFWKELCPSAKGAIELYRGVMGTCQ
;
A
#
# COMPACT_ATOMS: atom_id res chain seq x y z
N MET A 1 0.17 10.94 -24.22
CA MET A 1 0.52 11.27 -22.83
C MET A 1 -0.52 10.56 -22.01
N ASP A 2 -0.15 9.41 -21.44
CA ASP A 2 -1.07 8.60 -20.62
C ASP A 2 -1.31 9.31 -19.29
N PRO A 3 -2.53 9.30 -18.73
CA PRO A 3 -2.84 9.97 -17.49
C PRO A 3 -2.10 9.30 -16.33
N ASP A 4 -1.78 10.09 -15.31
CA ASP A 4 -1.09 9.67 -14.09
C ASP A 4 -1.80 8.47 -13.42
N ILE A 5 -1.26 7.27 -13.65
CA ILE A 5 -1.69 6.07 -12.93
C ILE A 5 -1.29 6.25 -11.48
N SER A 6 -2.31 6.50 -10.65
CA SER A 6 -2.17 6.55 -9.20
C SER A 6 -2.41 5.15 -8.68
N LEU A 7 -1.33 4.43 -8.38
CA LEU A 7 -1.45 3.14 -7.71
C LEU A 7 -1.61 3.39 -6.21
N LEU A 8 -2.80 3.13 -5.71
CA LEU A 8 -3.12 3.24 -4.29
C LEU A 8 -2.88 1.88 -3.63
N PHE A 9 -1.73 1.75 -2.99
CA PHE A 9 -1.36 0.54 -2.31
C PHE A 9 -1.64 0.67 -0.83
N GLN A 10 -2.63 -0.09 -0.40
CA GLN A 10 -2.76 -0.44 0.99
C GLN A 10 -1.74 -1.54 1.29
N CYS A 11 -1.01 -1.46 2.40
CA CYS A 11 -0.30 -2.63 2.93
C CYS A 11 -1.36 -3.72 3.21
N PRO A 12 -1.41 -4.82 2.41
CA PRO A 12 -2.29 -5.92 2.69
C PRO A 12 -1.57 -6.82 3.68
N SER A 13 -2.19 -7.08 4.82
CA SER A 13 -2.00 -8.38 5.43
C SER A 13 -3.26 -8.74 6.20
N PRO A 14 -4.10 -9.68 5.72
CA PRO A 14 -4.90 -10.50 6.61
C PRO A 14 -3.99 -11.46 7.41
N LYS A 15 -2.83 -11.80 6.84
CA LYS A 15 -1.77 -12.59 7.45
C LYS A 15 -0.60 -11.69 7.78
N GLY A 16 -0.73 -10.89 8.83
CA GLY A 16 0.47 -10.36 9.47
C GLY A 16 1.40 -11.55 9.76
N ILE A 17 2.71 -11.38 9.60
CA ILE A 17 3.66 -12.39 10.06
C ILE A 17 3.29 -12.69 11.51
N THR A 18 2.78 -13.89 11.78
CA THR A 18 2.57 -14.29 13.17
C THR A 18 3.94 -14.29 13.83
N GLU A 19 4.06 -13.92 15.12
CA GLU A 19 5.34 -13.96 15.85
C GLU A 19 6.09 -15.30 15.64
N ALA A 20 5.35 -16.39 15.37
CA ALA A 20 5.87 -17.71 15.07
C ALA A 20 6.67 -17.84 13.75
N GLN A 21 6.51 -16.92 12.79
CA GLN A 21 7.16 -16.98 11.46
C GLN A 21 8.40 -16.10 11.36
N VAL A 22 8.67 -15.21 12.34
CA VAL A 22 9.92 -14.44 12.44
C VAL A 22 10.93 -15.24 13.28
N VAL A 23 11.28 -16.44 12.84
CA VAL A 23 12.44 -17.15 13.39
C VAL A 23 13.58 -16.99 12.40
N MET A 24 14.32 -15.90 12.53
CA MET A 24 15.68 -15.86 12.00
C MET A 24 16.55 -16.74 12.90
N GLU A 25 17.12 -17.80 12.33
CA GLU A 25 18.23 -18.52 12.95
C GLU A 25 19.39 -17.52 13.17
N ASP A 26 19.87 -17.47 14.40
CA ASP A 26 20.99 -16.67 14.94
C ASP A 26 20.75 -15.18 15.27
N ALA A 27 20.27 -14.92 16.50
CA ALA A 27 20.93 -13.97 17.42
C ALA A 27 20.31 -14.02 18.83
N ALA A 28 21.17 -14.24 19.82
CA ALA A 28 20.83 -14.32 21.24
C ALA A 28 20.44 -12.96 21.87
N LEU A 29 19.18 -12.54 21.72
CA LEU A 29 18.57 -11.43 22.45
C LEU A 29 17.12 -11.77 22.82
N GLU A 30 16.93 -12.68 23.78
CA GLU A 30 15.60 -13.02 24.29
C GLU A 30 15.10 -11.93 25.27
N GLY A 31 14.36 -10.96 24.74
CA GLY A 31 13.57 -9.99 25.47
C GLY A 31 12.54 -9.34 24.55
N PRO A 32 11.41 -8.83 25.06
CA PRO A 32 10.43 -8.14 24.23
C PRO A 32 11.07 -6.92 23.56
N VAL A 33 10.87 -6.76 22.25
CA VAL A 33 11.34 -5.58 21.50
C VAL A 33 10.74 -4.33 22.12
N ARG A 34 11.58 -3.41 22.60
CA ARG A 34 11.13 -2.11 23.13
C ARG A 34 11.34 -1.05 22.05
N HIS A 35 10.54 0.01 22.07
CA HIS A 35 10.72 1.15 21.15
C HIS A 35 12.13 1.77 21.23
N GLN A 36 12.80 1.62 22.37
CA GLN A 36 14.18 2.09 22.61
C GLN A 36 15.20 1.31 21.78
N ASP A 37 14.87 0.05 21.45
CA ASP A 37 15.70 -0.85 20.67
C ASP A 37 15.48 -0.64 19.15
N LEU A 38 14.58 0.29 18.78
CA LEU A 38 14.19 0.60 17.40
C LEU A 38 14.61 2.04 17.04
N PRO A 39 15.80 2.25 16.45
CA PRO A 39 16.24 3.57 16.03
C PRO A 39 15.24 4.21 15.07
N GLY A 40 14.80 5.43 15.36
CA GLY A 40 13.72 6.09 14.63
C GLY A 40 13.96 6.18 13.12
N GLU A 41 15.18 6.50 12.69
CA GLU A 41 15.53 6.55 11.26
C GLU A 41 15.40 5.19 10.56
N SER A 42 15.79 4.10 11.24
CA SER A 42 15.64 2.74 10.72
C SER A 42 14.17 2.35 10.60
N VAL A 43 13.34 2.72 11.58
CA VAL A 43 11.89 2.48 11.54
C VAL A 43 11.24 3.25 10.40
N VAL A 44 11.56 4.54 10.23
CA VAL A 44 11.03 5.35 9.13
C VAL A 44 11.48 4.77 7.79
N LYS A 45 12.75 4.41 7.64
CA LYS A 45 13.26 3.77 6.42
C LYS A 45 12.47 2.49 6.12
N GLU A 46 12.25 1.65 7.13
CA GLU A 46 11.52 0.40 6.97
C GLU A 46 10.06 0.62 6.58
N LEU A 47 9.36 1.61 7.17
CA LEU A 47 7.99 1.96 6.79
C LEU A 47 7.86 2.38 5.32
N PHE A 48 8.85 3.13 4.80
CA PHE A 48 8.84 3.57 3.40
C PHE A 48 9.34 2.47 2.46
N CYS A 49 10.25 1.59 2.90
CA CYS A 49 10.71 0.48 2.08
C CYS A 49 9.68 -0.64 2.01
N SER A 50 8.93 -0.90 3.07
CA SER A 50 7.94 -1.99 3.11
C SER A 50 6.84 -1.78 2.07
N VAL A 51 6.28 -0.57 1.96
CA VAL A 51 5.24 -0.30 0.95
C VAL A 51 5.73 -0.55 -0.48
N LEU A 52 7.01 -0.31 -0.80
CA LEU A 52 7.55 -0.65 -2.11
C LEU A 52 7.69 -2.16 -2.30
N ARG A 53 8.11 -2.89 -1.27
CA ARG A 53 8.23 -4.36 -1.33
C ARG A 53 6.88 -5.03 -1.50
N GLU A 54 5.84 -4.59 -0.77
CA GLU A 54 4.46 -5.07 -0.94
C GLU A 54 4.00 -4.97 -2.40
N ILE A 55 4.35 -3.89 -3.10
CA ILE A 55 4.02 -3.70 -4.52
C ILE A 55 4.77 -4.69 -5.42
N GLN A 56 6.03 -4.98 -5.10
CA GLN A 56 6.79 -5.98 -5.84
C GLN A 56 6.24 -7.38 -5.61
N ASP A 57 5.91 -7.69 -4.36
CA ASP A 57 5.50 -9.01 -3.92
C ASP A 57 4.12 -9.37 -4.49
N GLU A 58 3.18 -8.42 -4.45
CA GLU A 58 1.80 -8.61 -4.92
C GLU A 58 1.61 -8.31 -6.41
N VAL A 59 2.18 -7.20 -6.92
CA VAL A 59 1.92 -6.69 -8.29
C VAL A 59 3.06 -6.94 -9.26
N ASN A 60 4.20 -7.46 -8.78
CA ASN A 60 5.34 -7.83 -9.60
C ASN A 60 5.95 -6.65 -10.39
N LEU A 61 5.91 -5.45 -9.81
CA LEU A 61 6.48 -4.26 -10.44
C LEU A 61 7.97 -4.12 -10.11
N PRO A 62 8.84 -3.81 -11.10
CA PRO A 62 10.24 -3.54 -10.83
C PRO A 62 10.44 -2.22 -10.04
N LEU A 63 11.23 -2.21 -8.97
CA LEU A 63 11.52 -0.98 -8.20
C LEU A 63 11.89 0.25 -9.05
N PRO A 64 12.69 0.14 -10.13
CA PRO A 64 13.05 1.31 -10.93
C PRO A 64 11.85 2.01 -11.61
N THR A 65 10.69 1.36 -11.69
CA THR A 65 9.48 1.98 -12.25
C THR A 65 8.64 2.70 -11.20
N LEU A 66 8.97 2.56 -9.91
CA LEU A 66 8.25 3.15 -8.78
C LEU A 66 9.00 4.39 -8.26
N SER A 67 8.27 5.49 -8.04
CA SER A 67 8.84 6.66 -7.36
C SER A 67 9.07 6.38 -5.87
N SER A 68 9.87 7.22 -5.21
CA SER A 68 9.91 7.22 -3.74
C SER A 68 8.50 7.47 -3.16
N PRO A 69 8.07 6.73 -2.13
CA PRO A 69 6.75 6.91 -1.52
C PRO A 69 6.62 8.29 -0.86
N MET A 70 5.43 8.87 -0.98
CA MET A 70 5.03 10.08 -0.26
C MET A 70 3.95 9.72 0.74
N LEU A 71 4.20 9.94 2.03
CA LEU A 71 3.19 9.74 3.07
C LEU A 71 2.08 10.79 2.91
N LEU A 72 0.85 10.35 2.65
CA LEU A 72 -0.32 11.23 2.57
C LEU A 72 -0.91 11.51 3.95
N GLY A 73 -0.92 10.49 4.82
CA GLY A 73 -1.47 10.62 6.17
C GLY A 73 -1.67 9.27 6.84
N ILE A 74 -2.40 9.29 7.95
CA ILE A 74 -2.73 8.10 8.74
C ILE A 74 -4.25 7.99 8.85
N ALA A 75 -4.80 6.86 8.44
CA ALA A 75 -6.21 6.55 8.55
C ALA A 75 -6.46 5.56 9.69
N ARG A 76 -7.54 5.76 10.45
CA ARG A 76 -7.95 4.87 11.54
C ARG A 76 -9.15 4.03 11.12
N ASN A 77 -9.04 2.72 11.25
CA ASN A 77 -10.14 1.80 11.00
C ASN A 77 -10.94 1.52 12.28
N GLU A 78 -12.09 2.17 12.42
CA GLU A 78 -12.99 2.00 13.57
C GLU A 78 -13.66 0.61 13.63
N THR A 79 -13.68 -0.16 12.53
CA THR A 79 -14.24 -1.52 12.52
C THR A 79 -13.22 -2.59 12.94
N SER A 80 -11.94 -2.23 13.07
CA SER A 80 -10.84 -3.13 13.46
C SER A 80 -10.17 -2.65 14.75
N ALA A 81 -10.98 -2.46 15.80
CA ALA A 81 -10.53 -1.98 17.11
C ALA A 81 -9.69 -0.69 17.07
N GLY A 82 -9.90 0.16 16.06
CA GLY A 82 -9.15 1.39 15.90
C GLY A 82 -7.73 1.23 15.38
N ARG A 83 -7.39 0.11 14.71
CA ARG A 83 -6.10 -0.08 14.03
C ARG A 83 -5.88 1.03 13.01
N CYS A 84 -4.68 1.62 13.03
CA CYS A 84 -4.28 2.65 12.07
C CYS A 84 -3.46 2.08 10.93
N SER A 85 -3.56 2.73 9.76
CA SER A 85 -2.76 2.48 8.56
C SER A 85 -2.12 3.79 8.11
N ALA A 86 -0.85 3.74 7.73
CA ALA A 86 -0.17 4.85 7.07
C ALA A 86 -0.37 4.68 5.56
N GLU A 87 -0.90 5.71 4.91
CA GLU A 87 -1.27 5.65 3.49
C GLU A 87 -0.30 6.48 2.65
N PHE A 88 0.20 5.87 1.57
CA PHE A 88 1.24 6.45 0.72
C PHE A 88 0.77 6.64 -0.72
N TYR A 89 1.35 7.64 -1.38
CA TYR A 89 1.25 7.83 -2.82
C TYR A 89 2.57 7.46 -3.49
N ILE A 90 2.49 6.63 -4.53
CA ILE A 90 3.62 6.16 -5.34
C ILE A 90 3.23 6.27 -6.81
N ARG A 91 4.09 6.92 -7.61
CA ARG A 91 3.93 6.98 -9.08
C ARG A 91 4.61 5.79 -9.72
N CYS A 92 3.95 5.24 -10.74
CA CYS A 92 4.53 4.23 -11.61
C CYS A 92 4.77 4.81 -13.01
N SER A 93 5.91 4.50 -13.61
CA SER A 93 6.23 4.91 -14.98
C SER A 93 5.63 4.00 -16.05
N LEU A 94 5.01 2.88 -15.66
CA LEU A 94 4.39 1.90 -16.56
C LEU A 94 2.93 2.26 -16.82
N SER A 95 2.43 1.94 -18.01
CA SER A 95 1.00 2.02 -18.32
C SER A 95 0.19 0.96 -17.58
N SER A 96 -1.13 1.12 -17.54
CA SER A 96 -2.03 0.18 -16.86
C SER A 96 -2.02 -1.20 -17.53
N GLU A 97 -1.84 -1.25 -18.85
CA GLU A 97 -1.63 -2.50 -19.59
C GLU A 97 -0.33 -3.19 -19.18
N GLN A 98 0.77 -2.44 -19.05
CA GLN A 98 2.05 -2.98 -18.60
C GLN A 98 1.96 -3.47 -17.15
N VAL A 99 1.35 -2.70 -16.25
CA VAL A 99 1.11 -3.14 -14.86
C VAL A 99 0.27 -4.41 -14.82
N ARG A 100 -0.79 -4.51 -15.62
CA ARG A 100 -1.62 -5.71 -15.73
C ARG A 100 -0.82 -6.91 -16.25
N HIS A 101 0.08 -6.71 -17.21
CA HIS A 101 0.96 -7.76 -17.71
C HIS A 101 1.90 -8.27 -16.63
N HIS A 102 2.53 -7.37 -15.86
CA HIS A 102 3.39 -7.72 -14.73
C HIS A 102 2.62 -8.51 -13.65
N TYR A 103 1.42 -8.03 -13.27
CA TYR A 103 0.55 -8.70 -12.31
C TYR A 103 0.19 -10.12 -12.77
N ALA A 104 -0.14 -10.31 -14.06
CA ALA A 104 -0.51 -11.61 -14.62
C ALA A 104 0.65 -12.63 -14.64
N ILE A 105 1.91 -12.16 -14.67
CA ILE A 105 3.10 -13.02 -14.51
C ILE A 105 3.19 -13.54 -13.06
N GLY A 106 2.73 -12.74 -12.10
CA GLY A 106 2.76 -13.03 -10.67
C GLY A 106 4.07 -12.63 -10.00
N GLY A 107 3.98 -12.03 -8.82
CA GLY A 107 5.08 -11.83 -7.89
C GLY A 107 5.19 -12.94 -6.83
N PRO A 108 6.12 -12.80 -5.88
CA PRO A 108 6.28 -13.67 -4.71
C PRO A 108 4.98 -14.08 -4.01
N GLU A 109 4.02 -13.16 -3.88
CA GLU A 109 2.77 -13.34 -3.14
C GLU A 109 1.52 -13.20 -4.03
N ALA A 110 1.63 -13.51 -5.33
CA ALA A 110 0.57 -13.36 -6.35
C ALA A 110 -0.75 -14.13 -6.12
N GLN A 111 -0.97 -14.68 -4.92
CA GLN A 111 -2.13 -15.47 -4.54
C GLN A 111 -3.02 -14.77 -3.51
N GLU A 112 -2.65 -13.58 -3.00
CA GLU A 112 -3.51 -12.86 -2.04
C GLU A 112 -4.73 -12.22 -2.72
N SER A 113 -4.53 -11.54 -3.85
CA SER A 113 -5.62 -11.01 -4.68
C SER A 113 -5.94 -11.90 -5.88
N THR A 114 -7.17 -11.79 -6.39
CA THR A 114 -7.66 -12.59 -7.53
C THR A 114 -7.69 -11.82 -8.85
N SER A 115 -7.62 -10.49 -8.79
CA SER A 115 -7.65 -9.63 -9.97
C SER A 115 -7.13 -8.23 -9.67
N ILE A 116 -6.73 -7.52 -10.72
CA ILE A 116 -6.35 -6.11 -10.69
C ILE A 116 -7.27 -5.30 -11.61
N ILE A 117 -7.72 -4.14 -11.13
CA ILE A 117 -8.51 -3.17 -11.89
C ILE A 117 -7.86 -1.79 -11.80
N PHE A 118 -8.18 -0.93 -12.77
CA PHE A 118 -7.66 0.44 -12.84
C PHE A 118 -8.86 1.37 -12.98
N VAL A 119 -8.79 2.49 -12.28
CA VAL A 119 -9.82 3.52 -12.26
C VAL A 119 -9.15 4.84 -12.58
N ASP A 120 -9.78 5.65 -13.42
CA ASP A 120 -9.24 6.96 -13.78
C ASP A 120 -9.21 7.89 -12.57
N ARG A 121 -8.27 8.85 -12.59
CA ARG A 121 -8.08 9.78 -11.47
C ARG A 121 -9.37 10.55 -11.17
N GLU A 122 -10.08 10.99 -12.19
CA GLU A 122 -11.32 11.75 -12.11
C GLU A 122 -12.42 10.95 -11.41
N ASP A 123 -12.51 9.65 -11.72
CA ASP A 123 -13.44 8.72 -11.07
C ASP A 123 -13.05 8.48 -9.61
N VAL A 124 -11.75 8.35 -9.29
CA VAL A 124 -11.26 8.26 -7.90
C VAL A 124 -11.68 9.48 -7.08
N LEU A 125 -11.54 10.69 -7.63
CA LEU A 125 -11.88 11.92 -6.93
C LEU A 125 -13.39 12.04 -6.61
N THR A 126 -14.24 11.35 -7.37
CA THR A 126 -15.71 11.36 -7.22
C THR A 126 -16.29 10.04 -6.70
N MET A 127 -15.44 9.06 -6.39
CA MET A 127 -15.81 7.66 -6.13
C MET A 127 -16.79 7.48 -4.97
N GLU A 128 -16.68 8.31 -3.94
CA GLU A 128 -17.60 8.30 -2.81
C GLU A 128 -19.04 8.66 -3.23
N GLN A 129 -19.19 9.56 -4.21
CA GLN A 129 -20.51 10.02 -4.66
C GLN A 129 -21.17 9.05 -5.66
N SER A 130 -20.39 8.30 -6.45
CA SER A 130 -20.92 7.31 -7.40
C SER A 130 -21.47 6.05 -6.70
N GLY A 131 -21.05 5.81 -5.46
CA GLY A 131 -21.77 5.03 -4.45
C GLY A 131 -21.71 3.51 -4.56
N ASP A 132 -21.63 2.92 -5.76
CA ASP A 132 -21.64 1.45 -5.88
C ASP A 132 -20.25 0.85 -5.63
N PHE A 133 -19.21 1.37 -6.28
CA PHE A 133 -17.84 0.92 -6.06
C PHE A 133 -17.33 1.25 -4.64
N TRP A 134 -17.73 2.40 -4.08
CA TRP A 134 -17.35 2.80 -2.72
C TRP A 134 -17.82 1.81 -1.65
N LYS A 135 -19.00 1.20 -1.81
CA LYS A 135 -19.53 0.23 -0.83
C LYS A 135 -18.68 -1.03 -0.76
N GLU A 136 -18.05 -1.43 -1.87
CA GLU A 136 -17.23 -2.64 -1.98
C GLU A 136 -15.81 -2.45 -1.43
N LEU A 137 -15.33 -1.20 -1.30
CA LEU A 137 -14.03 -0.91 -0.71
C LEU A 137 -13.98 -1.22 0.79
N CYS A 138 -12.89 -1.88 1.20
CA CYS A 138 -12.58 -2.08 2.60
C CYS A 138 -12.25 -0.74 3.30
N PRO A 139 -12.36 -0.65 4.64
CA PRO A 139 -12.21 0.62 5.36
C PRO A 139 -10.85 1.32 5.14
N SER A 140 -9.78 0.54 5.03
CA SER A 140 -8.43 1.04 4.79
C SER A 140 -8.25 1.59 3.37
N ALA A 141 -8.78 0.91 2.34
CA ALA A 141 -8.81 1.45 0.99
C ALA A 141 -9.61 2.76 0.90
N LYS A 142 -10.72 2.88 1.64
CA LYS A 142 -11.46 4.15 1.77
C LYS A 142 -10.60 5.25 2.38
N GLY A 143 -9.88 4.96 3.46
CA GLY A 143 -8.96 5.90 4.10
C GLY A 143 -7.88 6.40 3.14
N ALA A 144 -7.33 5.50 2.32
CA ALA A 144 -6.34 5.83 1.32
C ALA A 144 -6.91 6.74 0.20
N ILE A 145 -8.13 6.48 -0.28
CA ILE A 145 -8.82 7.32 -1.29
C ILE A 145 -9.16 8.71 -0.71
N GLU A 146 -9.64 8.77 0.52
CA GLU A 146 -9.93 10.03 1.22
C GLU A 146 -8.67 10.91 1.33
N LEU A 147 -7.55 10.31 1.76
CA LEU A 147 -6.27 11.01 1.86
C LEU A 147 -5.75 11.43 0.49
N TYR A 148 -5.86 10.58 -0.53
CA TYR A 148 -5.51 10.94 -1.90
C TYR A 148 -6.33 12.15 -2.38
N ARG A 149 -7.64 12.16 -2.17
CA ARG A 149 -8.51 13.28 -2.53
C ARG A 149 -8.15 14.56 -1.78
N GLY A 150 -7.94 14.47 -0.46
CA GLY A 150 -7.64 15.63 0.39
C GLY A 150 -6.26 16.25 0.11
N VAL A 151 -5.26 15.42 -0.19
CA VAL A 151 -3.86 15.86 -0.37
C VAL A 151 -3.52 16.11 -1.83
N MET A 152 -3.90 15.19 -2.73
CA MET A 152 -3.53 15.22 -4.16
C MET A 152 -4.62 15.80 -5.06
N GLY A 153 -5.88 15.86 -4.60
CA GLY A 153 -7.00 16.44 -5.36
C GLY A 153 -6.98 17.96 -5.43
N THR A 154 -6.17 18.63 -4.60
CA THR A 154 -6.04 20.10 -4.57
C THR A 154 -4.90 20.65 -5.43
N CYS A 155 -3.99 19.78 -5.91
CA CYS A 155 -2.93 20.15 -6.84
C CYS A 155 -3.47 20.13 -8.29
N GLN A 156 -3.91 21.30 -8.77
CA GLN A 156 -4.08 21.63 -10.19
C GLN A 156 -2.82 22.33 -10.71
#